data_AF-A0A7V3RIC9-F1
#
_entry.id   AF-A0A7V3RIC9-F1
#
_cell.length_a   1.000
_cell.length_b   1.000
_cell.length_c   1.000
_cell.angle_alpha   90.00
_cell.angle_beta   90.00
_cell.angle_gamma   90.00
#
_symmetry.space_group_name_H-M   'P 1'
#
loop_
_entity.id
_entity.type
_entity.pdbx_description
1 polymer ?
#
loop_
_entity_poly.entity_id
_entity_poly.type
_entity_poly.pdbx_seq_one_letter_code
_entity_poly.pdbx_strand_id
1 'polypeptide(L)' 'MAIEILGRQNPWWTDAKTIDADPLLMEFDNSPIKWLPQCLKHFRLNQDAVYVIPGPRQVGKT' A
#
# COMPACT_ATOMS: atom_id res chain seq x y z
N MET A 1 5.05 8.43 22.63
CA MET A 1 4.35 7.20 23.06
C MET A 1 3.38 6.64 22.03
N ALA A 2 2.32 7.35 21.58
CA ALA A 2 1.37 6.76 20.61
C ALA A 2 1.98 6.52 19.21
N ILE A 3 2.75 7.49 18.68
CA ILE A 3 3.39 7.40 17.36
C ILE A 3 4.43 6.28 17.27
N GLU A 4 5.20 6.01 18.32
CA GLU A 4 6.19 4.91 18.31
C GLU A 4 5.54 3.54 18.19
N ILE A 5 4.39 3.33 18.84
CA ILE A 5 3.65 2.07 18.76
C ILE A 5 3.07 1.89 17.35
N LEU A 6 2.51 2.96 16.78
CA LEU A 6 1.95 2.96 15.43
C LEU A 6 3.03 2.82 14.34
N GLY A 7 4.21 3.42 14.54
CA GLY A 7 5.34 3.32 13.64
C GLY A 7 5.90 1.90 13.52
N ARG A 8 5.72 1.04 14.53
CA ARG A 8 6.06 -0.39 14.42
C ARG A 8 5.17 -1.14 13.42
N GLN A 9 3.93 -0.69 13.24
CA GLN A 9 2.99 -1.27 12.27
C GLN A 9 3.15 -0.66 10.88
N ASN A 10 3.59 0.59 10.79
CA ASN A 10 3.88 1.28 9.55
C ASN A 10 5.26 1.98 9.63
N PRO A 11 6.36 1.24 9.42
CA PRO A 11 7.73 1.77 9.55
C PRO A 11 7.99 3.00 8.67
N TRP A 12 7.38 3.03 7.50
CA TRP A 12 7.47 4.10 6.52
C TRP A 12 6.86 5.43 6.97
N TRP A 13 6.04 5.45 8.04
CA TRP A 13 5.59 6.68 8.68
C TRP A 13 6.71 7.36 9.49
N THR A 14 7.72 6.60 9.90
CA THR A 14 8.88 7.11 10.65
C THR A 14 10.05 7.43 9.73
N ASP A 15 10.29 6.61 8.71
CA ASP A 15 11.27 6.86 7.64
C ASP A 15 10.71 6.35 6.32
N ALA A 16 10.38 7.27 5.41
CA ALA A 16 9.79 6.93 4.12
C ALA A 16 10.61 5.90 3.32
N LYS A 17 11.94 5.83 3.52
CA LYS A 17 12.82 4.88 2.82
C LYS A 17 12.60 3.43 3.22
N THR A 18 11.96 3.16 4.36
CA THR A 18 11.70 1.78 4.78
C THR A 18 10.67 1.09 3.89
N ILE A 19 9.94 1.84 3.05
CA ILE A 19 9.04 1.25 2.04
C ILE A 19 9.81 0.35 1.07
N ASP A 20 11.05 0.69 0.75
CA ASP A 20 11.90 -0.06 -0.18
C ASP A 20 12.34 -1.42 0.40
N ALA A 21 12.19 -1.61 1.71
CA ALA A 21 12.51 -2.84 2.43
C ALA A 21 11.25 -3.68 2.77
N ASP A 22 10.06 -3.29 2.30
CA ASP A 22 8.84 -4.07 2.53
C ASP A 22 8.91 -5.41 1.76
N PRO A 23 8.82 -6.56 2.45
CA PRO A 23 8.97 -7.86 1.80
C PRO A 23 7.94 -8.13 0.70
N LEU A 24 6.71 -7.63 0.84
CA LEU A 24 5.65 -7.85 -0.15
C LEU A 24 5.88 -6.99 -1.39
N LEU A 25 6.39 -5.76 -1.22
CA LEU A 25 6.78 -4.92 -2.35
C LEU A 25 7.98 -5.50 -3.09
N MET A 26 8.99 -5.99 -2.35
CA MET A 26 10.15 -6.67 -2.94
C MET A 26 9.72 -7.93 -3.70
N GLU A 27 8.82 -8.75 -3.15
CA GLU A 27 8.28 -9.94 -3.83
C GLU A 27 7.52 -9.55 -5.11
N PHE A 28 6.65 -8.54 -5.03
CA PHE A 28 5.92 -8.01 -6.19
C PHE A 28 6.87 -7.47 -7.27
N ASP A 29 7.94 -6.79 -6.89
CA ASP A 29 8.90 -6.23 -7.83
C ASP A 29 9.75 -7.29 -8.53
N ASN A 30 10.08 -8.38 -7.82
CA ASN A 30 10.79 -9.53 -8.37
C ASN A 30 9.86 -10.48 -9.15
N SER A 31 8.54 -10.32 -9.08
CA SER A 31 7.61 -11.17 -9.81
C SER A 31 7.74 -10.98 -11.32
N PRO A 32 7.84 -12.08 -12.11
CA PRO A 32 7.89 -11.99 -13.57
C PRO A 32 6.57 -11.50 -14.18
N ILE A 33 5.46 -11.61 -13.44
CA ILE A 33 4.13 -11.13 -13.85
C ILE A 33 3.61 -10.18 -12.78
N LYS A 34 3.47 -8.91 -13.14
CA LYS A 34 2.88 -7.89 -12.28
C LYS A 34 1.39 -7.76 -12.57
N TRP A 35 0.56 -8.23 -11.64
CA TRP A 35 -0.89 -8.00 -11.70
C TRP A 35 -1.22 -6.64 -11.10
N LEU A 36 -1.86 -5.77 -11.87
CA LEU A 36 -2.32 -4.46 -11.43
C LEU A 36 -3.86 -4.41 -11.45
N PRO A 37 -4.52 -4.15 -10.31
CA PRO A 37 -5.97 -3.98 -10.27
C PRO A 37 -6.45 -2.89 -11.22
N GLN A 38 -7.51 -3.16 -11.98
CA GLN A 38 -8.04 -2.18 -12.94
C GLN A 38 -8.53 -0.90 -12.26
N CYS A 39 -9.00 -0.99 -11.01
CA CYS A 39 -9.47 0.17 -10.25
C CYS A 39 -8.37 1.22 -10.00
N LEU A 40 -7.09 0.85 -10.07
CA LEU A 40 -5.97 1.79 -9.93
C LEU A 40 -5.99 2.90 -10.98
N LYS A 41 -6.57 2.64 -12.16
CA LYS A 41 -6.72 3.64 -13.23
C LYS A 41 -7.62 4.82 -12.84
N HIS A 42 -8.41 4.68 -11.78
CA HIS A 42 -9.33 5.71 -11.30
C HIS A 42 -8.76 6.55 -10.16
N PHE A 43 -7.60 6.17 -9.60
CA PHE A 43 -6.96 6.89 -8.50
C PHE A 43 -5.84 7.79 -9.00
N ARG A 44 -5.73 8.98 -8.41
CA ARG A 44 -4.57 9.88 -8.57
C ARG A 44 -3.78 9.85 -7.27
N LEU A 45 -2.79 8.97 -7.18
CA LEU A 45 -2.04 8.73 -5.93
C LEU A 45 -0.92 9.76 -5.67
N ASN A 46 -0.85 10.83 -6.44
CA ASN A 46 0.16 11.88 -6.35
C ASN A 46 -0.39 13.17 -5.71
N GLN A 47 -1.43 13.05 -4.90
CA GLN A 47 -2.09 14.15 -4.19
C GLN A 47 -2.59 13.66 -2.83
N ASP A 48 -2.72 14.59 -1.88
CA ASP A 48 -3.31 14.30 -0.58
C ASP A 48 -4.81 14.06 -0.76
N ALA A 49 -5.24 12.81 -0.63
CA ALA A 49 -6.63 12.41 -0.77
C ALA A 49 -6.94 11.17 0.07
N VAL A 50 -8.20 11.06 0.51
CA VAL A 50 -8.72 9.83 1.13
C VAL A 50 -9.58 9.11 0.10
N TYR A 51 -9.17 7.91 -0.27
CA TYR A 51 -9.90 7.05 -1.20
C TYR A 51 -10.68 5.97 -0.45
N VAL A 52 -11.90 5.70 -0.92
CA VAL A 52 -12.76 4.64 -0.39
C VAL A 52 -13.05 3.65 -1.52
N ILE A 53 -12.78 2.37 -1.30
CA ILE A 53 -13.09 1.28 -2.23
C ILE A 53 -14.27 0.48 -1.65
N PRO A 54 -15.52 0.78 -2.03
CA PRO A 54 -16.68 0.03 -1.55
C PRO A 54 -16.81 -1.31 -2.31
N GLY A 55 -17.45 -2.29 -1.68
CA GLY A 55 -17.89 -3.50 -2.39
C GLY A 55 -18.08 -4.73 -1.50
N PRO A 56 -18.77 -5.78 -1.99
CA PRO A 56 -18.98 -7.05 -1.29
C PRO A 56 -17.67 -7.73 -0.85
N ARG A 57 -17.72 -8.67 0.09
CA ARG A 57 -16.53 -9.44 0.50
C ARG A 57 -15.90 -10.18 -0.69
N GLN A 58 -14.57 -10.38 -0.65
CA GLN A 58 -13.79 -11.16 -1.63
C GLN A 58 -13.76 -10.61 -3.07
N VAL A 59 -14.09 -9.33 -3.30
CA VAL A 59 -13.97 -8.68 -4.62
C VAL A 59 -12.59 -8.06 -4.91
N GLY A 60 -11.55 -8.43 -4.14
CA GLY A 60 -10.20 -7.88 -4.32
C GLY A 60 -10.01 -6.46 -3.75
N LYS A 61 -10.66 -6.16 -2.60
CA LYS A 61 -10.42 -4.92 -1.84
C LYS A 61 -9.25 -5.01 -0.86
N THR A 62 -8.76 -6.23 -0.62
CA THR A 62 -7.59 -6.56 0.18
C THR A 62 -6.51 -6.98 -0.80
#